data_AF-A0A1G3MYX0-F1
#
_entry.id   AF-A0A1G3MYX0-F1
#
_cell.length_a   1.000
_cell.length_b   1.000
_cell.length_c   1.000
_cell.angle_alpha   90.00
_cell.angle_beta   90.00
_cell.angle_gamma   90.00
#
_symmetry.space_group_name_H-M   'P 1'
#
loop_
_entity.id
_entity.type
_entity.pdbx_description
1 polymer ?
#
loop_
_entity_poly.entity_id
_entity_poly.type
_entity_poly.pdbx_seq_one_letter_code
_entity_poly.pdbx_strand_id
1 'polypeptide(L)'
;MISKEDAMFTIGYEGLLAVIDGKAKARYRKLSAMDLARKGLFRAAFTAILYTDDQAQFQAFADHYNQAAGTKLSTIEEFKRLFGVNIESIKRTMVL
;
A
#
# COMPACT_ATOMS: atom_id res chain seq x y z
N MET A 1 11.49 -11.46 3.66
CA MET A 1 10.39 -10.50 3.48
C MET A 1 10.83 -9.55 2.38
N ILE A 2 9.95 -9.23 1.43
CA ILE A 2 10.25 -8.25 0.38
C ILE A 2 10.33 -6.84 0.98
N SER A 3 10.97 -5.89 0.29
CA SER A 3 11.08 -4.53 0.80
C SER A 3 9.71 -3.84 0.87
N LYS A 4 9.59 -2.80 1.70
CA LYS A 4 8.38 -1.94 1.74
C LYS A 4 8.02 -1.45 0.34
N GLU A 5 9.01 -0.98 -0.40
CA GLU A 5 8.85 -0.45 -1.76
C GLU A 5 8.41 -1.53 -2.74
N ASP A 6 8.88 -2.77 -2.60
CA ASP A 6 8.37 -3.89 -3.40
C ASP A 6 6.89 -4.13 -3.10
N ALA A 7 6.53 -4.22 -1.82
CA ALA A 7 5.17 -4.49 -1.38
C ALA A 7 4.16 -3.41 -1.85
N MET A 8 4.55 -2.14 -1.79
CA MET A 8 3.73 -1.01 -2.23
C MET A 8 3.30 -1.11 -3.70
N PHE A 9 4.15 -1.70 -4.55
CA PHE A 9 3.91 -1.82 -5.99
C PHE A 9 3.72 -3.27 -6.44
N THR A 10 3.42 -4.18 -5.50
CA THR A 10 2.99 -5.53 -5.82
C THR A 10 1.59 -5.52 -6.43
N ILE A 11 1.51 -5.98 -7.67
CA ILE A 11 0.27 -6.09 -8.46
C ILE A 11 -0.34 -7.50 -8.39
N GLY A 12 0.42 -8.49 -7.94
CA GLY A 12 -0.06 -9.86 -7.78
C GLY A 12 0.97 -10.78 -7.15
N TYR A 13 0.59 -12.03 -6.92
CA TYR A 13 1.45 -13.07 -6.39
C TYR A 13 1.37 -14.34 -7.23
N GLU A 14 2.51 -15.01 -7.41
CA GLU A 14 2.61 -16.32 -8.04
C GLU A 14 3.33 -17.27 -7.08
N GLY A 15 2.56 -18.05 -6.31
CA GLY A 15 3.09 -18.84 -5.20
C GLY A 15 3.85 -17.97 -4.20
N LEU A 16 5.16 -18.18 -4.07
CA LEU A 16 6.05 -17.41 -3.17
C LEU A 16 6.76 -16.22 -3.87
N LEU A 17 6.24 -15.78 -5.01
CA LEU A 17 6.78 -14.68 -5.81
C LEU A 17 5.82 -13.48 -5.75
N ALA A 18 6.32 -12.30 -5.40
CA ALA A 18 5.60 -11.04 -5.60
C ALA A 18 5.88 -10.48 -7.00
N VAL A 19 4.82 -10.20 -7.76
CA VAL A 19 4.90 -9.56 -9.07
C VAL A 19 4.76 -8.06 -8.88
N ILE A 20 5.76 -7.29 -9.32
CA ILE A 20 5.91 -5.87 -9.02
C ILE A 20 5.80 -5.07 -10.31
N ASP A 21 5.01 -3.99 -10.29
CA ASP A 21 5.04 -2.97 -11.34
C ASP A 21 6.32 -2.13 -11.21
N GLY A 22 7.31 -2.41 -12.06
CA GLY A 22 8.61 -1.75 -12.05
C GLY A 22 8.52 -0.27 -12.42
N LYS A 23 7.61 0.09 -13.32
CA LYS A 23 7.42 1.48 -13.78
C LYS A 23 6.84 2.34 -12.66
N ALA A 24 5.77 1.86 -12.00
CA ALA A 24 5.18 2.55 -10.86
C ALA A 24 6.18 2.67 -9.72
N LYS A 25 6.91 1.58 -9.40
CA LYS A 25 7.96 1.60 -8.38
C LYS A 25 9.04 2.63 -8.68
N ALA A 26 9.61 2.63 -9.89
CA ALA A 26 10.66 3.57 -10.26
C ALA A 26 10.21 5.03 -10.10
N ARG A 27 8.96 5.32 -10.45
CA ARG A 27 8.39 6.67 -10.41
C ARG A 27 8.02 7.14 -9.01
N TYR A 28 7.49 6.25 -8.17
CA TYR A 28 6.79 6.66 -6.95
C TYR A 28 7.40 6.14 -5.63
N ARG A 29 8.41 5.25 -5.65
CA ARG A 29 8.98 4.65 -4.43
C ARG A 29 9.53 5.62 -3.38
N LYS A 30 9.90 6.84 -3.79
CA LYS A 30 10.44 7.87 -2.89
C LYS A 30 9.36 8.73 -2.22
N LEU A 31 8.09 8.57 -2.62
CA LEU A 31 6.99 9.35 -2.07
C LEU A 31 6.57 8.82 -0.71
N SER A 32 6.13 9.73 0.16
CA SER A 32 5.50 9.36 1.43
C SER A 32 4.13 8.71 1.21
N ALA A 33 3.61 8.01 2.22
CA ALA A 33 2.26 7.44 2.16
C ALA A 33 1.19 8.50 1.82
N MET A 34 1.28 9.69 2.43
CA MET A 34 0.34 10.77 2.14
C MET A 34 0.52 11.38 0.75
N ASP A 35 1.74 11.47 0.23
CA ASP A 35 1.95 11.95 -1.14
C ASP A 35 1.42 10.98 -2.19
N LEU A 36 1.51 9.67 -1.92
CA LEU A 36 0.88 8.63 -2.72
C LEU A 36 -0.65 8.75 -2.68
N ALA A 37 -1.22 8.90 -1.48
CA ALA A 37 -2.67 9.04 -1.30
C ALA A 37 -3.22 10.27 -2.05
N ARG A 38 -2.54 11.42 -1.95
CA ARG A 38 -2.90 12.66 -2.68
C ARG A 38 -2.83 12.49 -4.20
N LYS A 39 -2.00 11.57 -4.70
CA LYS A 39 -1.93 11.21 -6.12
C LYS A 39 -2.94 10.14 -6.54
N GLY A 40 -3.82 9.71 -5.63
CA GLY A 40 -4.80 8.64 -5.86
C GLY A 40 -4.23 7.23 -5.78
N LEU A 41 -2.95 7.07 -5.40
CA LEU A 41 -2.29 5.76 -5.25
C LEU A 41 -2.62 5.13 -3.88
N PHE A 42 -3.91 5.00 -3.58
CA PHE A 42 -4.39 4.65 -2.23
C PHE A 42 -3.93 3.28 -1.74
N ARG A 43 -3.93 2.26 -2.61
CA ARG A 43 -3.41 0.93 -2.24
C ARG A 43 -1.94 0.98 -1.86
N ALA A 44 -1.10 1.66 -2.66
CA ALA A 44 0.33 1.79 -2.37
C ALA A 44 0.60 2.61 -1.10
N ALA A 45 -0.18 3.68 -0.90
CA ALA A 45 -0.14 4.49 0.32
C ALA A 45 -0.48 3.65 1.56
N PHE A 46 -1.58 2.91 1.51
CA PHE A 46 -2.01 2.05 2.61
C PHE A 46 -1.01 0.93 2.89
N THR A 47 -0.47 0.29 1.86
CA THR A 47 0.60 -0.71 2.04
C THR A 47 1.83 -0.10 2.70
N ALA A 48 2.23 1.13 2.34
CA ALA A 48 3.34 1.80 2.99
C ALA A 48 3.09 2.02 4.50
N ILE A 49 1.84 2.37 4.86
CA ILE A 49 1.40 2.55 6.24
C ILE A 49 1.45 1.24 7.01
N LEU A 50 1.03 0.11 6.41
CA LEU A 50 1.10 -1.20 7.08
C LEU A 50 2.53 -1.63 7.47
N TYR A 51 3.55 -1.05 6.83
CA TYR A 51 4.96 -1.27 7.15
C TYR A 51 5.49 -0.31 8.23
N THR A 52 4.67 0.64 8.68
CA THR A 52 4.97 1.58 9.75
C THR A 52 3.96 1.40 10.87
N ASP A 53 4.41 1.21 12.11
CA ASP A 53 3.49 1.13 13.26
C ASP A 53 3.00 2.54 13.70
N ASP A 54 2.69 3.40 12.74
CA ASP A 54 2.36 4.81 12.92
C ASP A 54 0.85 5.03 12.81
N GLN A 55 0.19 4.99 13.96
CA GLN A 55 -1.25 5.19 14.07
C GLN A 55 -1.71 6.58 13.63
N ALA A 56 -0.88 7.61 13.83
CA ALA A 56 -1.23 8.98 13.42
C ALA A 56 -1.23 9.10 11.89
N GLN A 57 -0.26 8.46 11.23
CA GLN A 57 -0.23 8.39 9.77
C GLN A 57 -1.41 7.60 9.20
N PHE A 58 -1.81 6.49 9.85
CA PHE A 58 -3.01 5.75 9.46
C PHE A 58 -4.27 6.62 9.56
N GLN A 59 -4.46 7.36 10.65
CA GLN A 59 -5.63 8.21 10.82
C GLN A 59 -5.72 9.30 9.73
N ALA A 60 -4.60 9.98 9.46
CA ALA A 60 -4.53 11.00 8.41
C ALA A 60 -4.86 10.43 7.01
N PHE A 61 -4.43 9.20 6.72
CA PHE A 61 -4.77 8.50 5.49
C PHE A 61 -6.25 8.13 5.43
N ALA A 62 -6.81 7.58 6.51
CA ALA A 62 -8.21 7.17 6.57
C ALA A 62 -9.15 8.36 6.35
N ASP A 63 -8.88 9.49 6.99
CA ASP A 63 -9.65 10.72 6.82
C ASP A 63 -9.58 11.22 5.37
N HIS A 64 -8.39 11.23 4.78
CA HIS A 64 -8.20 11.66 3.39
C HIS A 64 -8.93 10.74 2.40
N TYR A 65 -8.83 9.42 2.57
CA TYR A 65 -9.52 8.46 1.72
C TYR A 65 -11.04 8.61 1.87
N ASN A 66 -11.56 8.67 3.10
CA ASN A 66 -12.99 8.78 3.35
C ASN A 66 -13.59 10.07 2.77
N GLN A 67 -12.86 11.18 2.86
CA GLN A 67 -13.27 12.43 2.24
C GLN A 67 -13.36 12.31 0.71
N ALA A 68 -12.37 11.65 0.09
CA ALA A 68 -12.35 11.47 -1.36
C ALA A 68 -13.40 10.46 -1.87
N ALA A 69 -13.67 9.40 -1.11
CA ALA A 69 -14.54 8.30 -1.49
C ALA A 69 -15.99 8.42 -0.99
N GLY A 70 -16.27 9.36 -0.07
CA GLY A 70 -17.58 9.48 0.57
C GLY A 70 -17.90 8.33 1.54
N THR A 71 -16.87 7.72 2.14
CA THR A 71 -16.98 6.55 3.03
C THR A 71 -16.74 6.92 4.50
N LYS A 72 -16.84 5.93 5.40
CA LYS A 72 -16.59 6.08 6.84
C LYS A 72 -15.79 4.90 7.43
N LEU A 73 -14.77 4.45 6.70
CA LEU A 73 -13.89 3.37 7.15
C LEU A 73 -12.96 3.87 8.26
N SER A 74 -12.70 3.08 9.29
CA SER A 74 -11.99 3.54 10.48
C SER A 74 -10.91 2.59 10.99
N THR A 75 -10.91 1.35 10.53
CA THR A 75 -10.01 0.30 11.04
C THR A 75 -9.05 -0.19 9.97
N ILE A 76 -7.86 -0.62 10.39
CA ILE A 76 -6.84 -1.20 9.51
C ILE A 76 -7.43 -2.41 8.74
N GLU A 77 -8.23 -3.25 9.41
CA GLU A 77 -8.83 -4.44 8.79
C GLU A 77 -9.85 -4.10 7.69
N GLU A 78 -10.65 -3.04 7.87
CA GLU A 78 -11.54 -2.54 6.80
C GLU A 78 -10.73 -2.13 5.56
N PHE A 79 -9.62 -1.42 5.76
CA PHE A 79 -8.75 -0.99 4.66
C PHE A 79 -7.97 -2.14 4.02
N LYS A 80 -7.53 -3.14 4.81
CA LYS A 80 -6.95 -4.38 4.26
C LYS A 80 -7.94 -5.10 3.36
N ARG A 81 -9.20 -5.22 3.79
CA ARG A 81 -10.27 -5.83 3.01
C ARG A 81 -10.59 -5.02 1.75
N LEU A 82 -10.68 -3.70 1.87
CA LEU A 82 -10.95 -2.79 0.76
C LEU A 82 -9.88 -2.90 -0.32
N PHE A 83 -8.61 -2.81 0.06
CA PHE A 83 -7.51 -2.77 -0.90
C PHE A 83 -6.98 -4.15 -1.27
N GLY A 84 -7.42 -5.22 -0.61
CA GLY A 84 -6.89 -6.57 -0.80
C GLY A 84 -5.40 -6.65 -0.45
N VAL A 85 -5.00 -6.04 0.66
CA VAL A 85 -3.60 -6.02 1.12
C VAL A 85 -3.47 -6.87 2.38
N ASN A 86 -2.63 -7.90 2.30
CA ASN A 86 -2.18 -8.69 3.44
C ASN A 86 -0.65 -8.69 3.48
N ILE A 87 -0.08 -8.64 4.68
CA ILE A 87 1.36 -8.81 4.86
C ILE A 87 1.67 -10.31 4.78
N GLU A 88 2.10 -10.74 3.61
CA GLU A 88 2.48 -12.12 3.32
C GLU A 88 3.98 -12.31 3.54
N SER A 89 4.38 -13.49 4.04
CA SER A 89 5.80 -13.84 4.21
C SER A 89 6.45 -14.25 2.88
N ILE A 90 6.59 -13.28 1.97
CA ILE A 90 7.16 -13.48 0.63
C ILE A 90 8.68 -13.30 0.65
N LYS A 91 9.38 -14.13 -0.13
CA LYS A 91 10.85 -14.15 -0.20
C LYS A 91 11.43 -13.83 -1.59
N ARG A 92 10.62 -13.88 -2.65
CA ARG A 92 11.08 -13.66 -4.03
C ARG A 92 10.25 -12.59 -4.71
N THR A 93 10.86 -11.87 -5.64
CA THR A 93 10.23 -10.81 -6.43
C THR A 93 10.48 -11.03 -7.92
N MET A 94 9.51 -10.64 -8.75
CA MET A 94 9.64 -10.50 -10.19
C MET A 94 9.12 -9.13 -10.58
N VAL A 95 9.91 -8.39 -11.35
CA VAL A 95 9.57 -7.02 -11.77
C VAL A 95 9.14 -7.06 -13.24
N LEU A 96 7.97 -6.49 -13.53
CA LEU A 96 7.43 -6.29 -14.88
C LEU A 96 7.57 -4.82 -15.32
#